data_AF-A0A810DZ17-F1
#
_entry.id   AF-A0A810DZ17-F1
#
_cell.length_a   1.000
_cell.length_b   1.000
_cell.length_c   1.000
_cell.angle_alpha   90.00
_cell.angle_beta   90.00
_cell.angle_gamma   90.00
#
_symmetry.space_group_name_H-M   'P 1'
#
loop_
_entity.id
_entity.type
_entity.pdbx_description
1 polymer ?
#
loop_
_entity_poly.entity_id
_entity_poly.type
_entity_poly.pdbx_seq_one_letter_code
_entity_poly.pdbx_strand_id
1 'polypeptide(L)'
;MQLDKIVGYHKALADPTRLRILLLLSKGEMHGQALAEKLNLSQPTVTHHAAKLRSAALIKERRDKNTVYFTLNPEFIRNGGEASLRFIFDKGASEMEEESKEQNLKESVIRNFFAKDGRLRQIPAQYKKKLIALQHIVEQLKPGVVYSEKEINAFIKQYHDDFATIRREFIMHQFMYRENDKYELNPREIWTHWESVK
;
A
#
# COMPACT_ATOMS: atom_id res chain seq x y z
N MET A 1 -6.83 -10.45 0.07
CA MET A 1 -6.70 -10.73 -1.38
C MET A 1 -5.82 -9.63 -1.96
N GLN A 2 -4.69 -9.96 -2.61
CA GLN A 2 -3.75 -8.94 -3.12
C GLN A 2 -4.42 -8.08 -4.21
N LEU A 3 -4.12 -6.77 -4.23
CA LEU A 3 -4.62 -5.80 -5.22
C LEU A 3 -4.49 -6.32 -6.66
N ASP A 4 -3.42 -7.05 -6.95
CA ASP A 4 -3.18 -7.70 -8.24
C ASP A 4 -4.29 -8.65 -8.68
N LYS A 5 -4.95 -9.34 -7.76
CA LYS A 5 -6.09 -10.23 -8.06
C LYS A 5 -7.33 -9.43 -8.46
N ILE A 6 -7.59 -8.30 -7.80
CA ILE A 6 -8.70 -7.38 -8.15
C ILE A 6 -8.42 -6.77 -9.53
N VAL A 7 -7.19 -6.31 -9.76
CA VAL A 7 -6.77 -5.78 -11.07
C VAL A 7 -6.87 -6.84 -12.17
N GLY A 8 -6.45 -8.08 -11.90
CA GLY A 8 -6.57 -9.21 -12.83
C GLY A 8 -8.02 -9.53 -13.20
N TYR A 9 -8.93 -9.52 -12.22
CA TYR A 9 -10.37 -9.67 -12.42
C TYR A 9 -10.92 -8.60 -13.39
N HIS A 10 -10.63 -7.32 -13.13
CA HIS A 10 -11.11 -6.23 -13.98
C HIS A 10 -10.49 -6.23 -15.37
N LYS A 11 -9.18 -6.53 -15.50
CA LYS A 11 -8.52 -6.70 -16.81
C LYS A 11 -9.18 -7.80 -17.65
N ALA A 12 -9.59 -8.91 -17.02
CA ALA A 12 -10.30 -9.98 -17.71
C ALA A 12 -11.72 -9.56 -18.15
N LEU A 13 -12.39 -8.67 -17.43
CA LEU A 13 -13.72 -8.15 -17.79
C LEU A 13 -13.70 -6.95 -18.76
N ALA A 14 -12.61 -6.18 -18.80
CA ALA A 14 -12.46 -4.97 -19.61
C ALA A 14 -12.28 -5.24 -21.12
N ASP A 15 -13.10 -6.12 -21.69
CA ASP A 15 -13.11 -6.46 -23.11
C ASP A 15 -14.52 -6.94 -23.53
N PRO A 16 -15.08 -6.37 -24.59
CA PRO A 16 -16.46 -6.65 -24.99
C PRO A 16 -16.66 -8.09 -25.45
N THR A 17 -15.67 -8.71 -26.10
CA THR A 17 -15.74 -10.11 -26.53
C THR A 17 -15.73 -11.05 -25.34
N ARG A 18 -14.89 -10.78 -24.33
CA ARG A 18 -14.87 -11.57 -23.09
C ARG A 18 -16.19 -11.50 -22.34
N LEU A 19 -16.82 -10.32 -22.24
CA LEU A 19 -18.15 -10.18 -21.65
C LEU A 19 -19.22 -10.94 -22.45
N ARG A 20 -19.17 -10.90 -23.79
CA ARG A 20 -20.09 -11.69 -24.63
C ARG A 20 -19.90 -13.20 -24.45
N ILE A 21 -18.66 -13.68 -24.30
CA ILE A 21 -18.39 -15.09 -23.97
C ILE A 21 -19.03 -15.46 -22.63
N LEU A 22 -18.83 -14.64 -21.59
CA LEU A 22 -19.46 -14.88 -20.27
C LEU A 22 -21.00 -14.90 -20.36
N LEU A 23 -21.60 -13.98 -21.13
CA LEU A 23 -23.05 -13.96 -21.39
C LEU A 23 -23.56 -15.21 -22.11
N LEU A 24 -22.78 -15.76 -23.05
CA LEU A 24 -23.15 -17.00 -23.72
C LEU A 24 -23.04 -18.20 -22.75
N LEU A 25 -21.96 -18.25 -21.97
CA LEU A 25 -21.72 -19.30 -20.98
C LEU A 25 -22.67 -19.24 -19.78
N SER A 26 -23.30 -18.10 -19.51
CA SER A 26 -24.35 -17.99 -18.48
C SER A 26 -25.61 -18.77 -18.85
N LYS A 27 -25.77 -19.16 -20.12
CA LYS A 27 -26.88 -19.99 -20.61
C LYS A 27 -26.59 -21.49 -20.56
N GLY A 28 -25.36 -21.88 -20.23
CA GLY A 28 -24.92 -23.27 -20.19
C GLY A 28 -23.53 -23.48 -20.77
N GLU A 29 -23.07 -24.72 -20.70
CA GLU A 29 -21.78 -25.13 -21.25
C GLU A 29 -21.73 -24.99 -22.78
N MET A 30 -20.60 -24.53 -23.31
CA MET A 30 -20.38 -24.45 -24.76
C MET A 30 -18.97 -24.86 -25.16
N HIS A 31 -18.83 -25.51 -26.31
CA HIS A 31 -17.53 -25.77 -26.90
C HIS A 31 -17.00 -24.57 -27.67
N GLY A 32 -15.67 -24.48 -27.82
CA GLY A 32 -15.00 -23.33 -28.43
C GLY A 32 -15.48 -22.98 -29.84
N GLN A 33 -15.78 -23.99 -30.67
CA GLN A 33 -16.30 -23.78 -32.03
C GLN A 33 -17.71 -23.13 -32.03
N ALA A 34 -18.61 -23.52 -31.14
CA ALA A 34 -19.94 -22.90 -31.04
C ALA A 34 -19.87 -21.44 -30.57
N LEU A 35 -18.93 -21.13 -29.67
CA LEU A 35 -18.66 -19.75 -29.26
C LEU A 35 -18.12 -18.92 -30.43
N ALA A 36 -17.23 -19.50 -31.24
CA ALA A 36 -16.66 -18.84 -32.42
C ALA A 36 -17.73 -18.49 -33.45
N GLU A 37 -18.63 -19.44 -33.76
CA GLU A 37 -19.76 -19.23 -34.67
C GLU A 37 -20.73 -18.17 -34.14
N LYS A 38 -21.13 -18.24 -32.86
CA LYS A 38 -22.07 -17.27 -32.26
C LYS A 38 -21.52 -15.85 -32.16
N LEU A 39 -20.20 -15.71 -32.07
CA LEU A 39 -19.54 -14.41 -31.97
C LEU A 39 -19.02 -13.90 -33.32
N ASN A 40 -19.15 -14.68 -34.39
CA ASN A 40 -18.56 -14.43 -35.69
C ASN A 40 -17.04 -14.16 -35.60
N LEU A 41 -16.34 -15.06 -34.90
CA LEU A 41 -14.89 -15.01 -34.66
C LEU A 41 -14.23 -16.30 -35.09
N SER A 42 -12.90 -16.29 -35.23
CA SER A 42 -12.13 -17.52 -35.41
C SER A 42 -11.99 -18.28 -34.09
N GLN A 43 -11.87 -19.61 -34.17
CA GLN A 43 -11.64 -20.46 -33.01
C GLN A 43 -10.35 -20.11 -32.23
N PRO A 44 -9.22 -19.75 -32.87
CA PRO A 44 -8.04 -19.26 -32.16
C PRO A 44 -8.32 -17.99 -31.35
N THR A 45 -9.10 -17.04 -31.90
CA THR A 45 -9.47 -15.81 -31.19
C THR A 45 -10.30 -16.12 -29.94
N VAL A 46 -11.30 -17.00 -30.04
CA VAL A 46 -12.10 -17.43 -28.87
C VAL A 46 -11.21 -18.11 -27.83
N THR A 47 -10.29 -18.98 -28.25
CA THR A 47 -9.37 -19.68 -27.34
C THR A 47 -8.47 -18.69 -26.60
N HIS A 48 -8.00 -17.64 -27.27
CA HIS A 48 -7.23 -16.57 -26.65
C HIS A 48 -8.03 -15.84 -25.56
N HIS A 49 -9.26 -15.43 -25.87
CA HIS A 49 -10.14 -14.77 -24.88
C HIS A 49 -10.49 -15.70 -23.71
N ALA A 50 -10.79 -16.98 -23.99
CA ALA A 50 -11.07 -17.99 -22.97
C ALA A 50 -9.86 -18.22 -22.05
N ALA A 51 -8.63 -18.24 -22.58
CA ALA A 51 -7.43 -18.36 -21.77
C ALA A 51 -7.26 -17.20 -20.78
N LYS A 52 -7.58 -15.96 -21.18
CA LYS A 52 -7.57 -14.79 -20.30
C LYS A 52 -8.65 -14.88 -19.22
N LEU A 53 -9.88 -15.26 -19.59
CA LEU A 53 -10.98 -15.48 -18.63
C LEU A 53 -10.63 -16.59 -17.62
N ARG A 54 -10.02 -17.68 -18.08
CA ARG A 54 -9.54 -18.80 -17.24
C ARG A 54 -8.43 -18.37 -16.29
N SER A 55 -7.48 -17.54 -16.75
CA SER A 55 -6.40 -17.02 -15.89
C SER A 55 -6.93 -16.17 -14.72
N ALA A 56 -8.09 -15.53 -14.90
CA ALA A 56 -8.81 -14.80 -13.86
C ALA A 56 -9.88 -15.67 -13.14
N ALA A 57 -9.86 -16.99 -13.39
CA ALA A 57 -10.79 -17.98 -12.83
C ALA A 57 -12.29 -17.72 -13.09
N LEU A 58 -12.63 -16.91 -14.11
CA LEU A 58 -14.02 -16.54 -14.44
C LEU A 58 -14.77 -17.65 -15.20
N ILE A 59 -14.03 -18.56 -15.82
CA ILE A 59 -14.55 -19.75 -16.50
C ILE A 59 -13.75 -20.99 -16.10
N LYS A 60 -14.36 -22.16 -16.28
CA LYS A 60 -13.73 -23.47 -16.18
C LYS A 60 -13.66 -24.09 -17.57
N GLU A 61 -12.69 -24.97 -17.78
CA GLU A 61 -12.56 -25.76 -18.99
C GLU A 61 -12.64 -27.25 -18.66
N ARG A 62 -13.27 -28.03 -19.53
CA ARG A 62 -13.14 -29.48 -19.55
C ARG A 62 -12.83 -29.95 -20.97
N ARG A 63 -12.14 -31.06 -21.09
CA ARG A 63 -11.91 -31.73 -22.38
C ARG A 63 -12.73 -32.99 -22.44
N ASP A 64 -13.38 -33.20 -23.58
CA ASP A 64 -14.05 -34.44 -23.92
C ASP A 64 -13.63 -34.80 -25.35
N LYS A 65 -12.86 -35.89 -25.45
CA LYS A 65 -12.13 -36.28 -26.66
C LYS A 65 -11.32 -35.11 -27.21
N ASN A 66 -11.57 -34.71 -28.46
CA ASN A 66 -10.87 -33.63 -29.14
C ASN A 66 -11.54 -32.26 -28.98
N THR A 67 -12.54 -32.15 -28.10
CA THR A 67 -13.34 -30.93 -27.95
C THR A 67 -13.14 -30.32 -26.56
N VAL A 68 -12.86 -29.01 -26.53
CA VAL A 68 -12.78 -28.22 -25.30
C VAL A 68 -14.13 -27.54 -25.05
N TYR A 69 -14.67 -27.75 -23.86
CA TYR A 69 -15.89 -27.15 -23.36
C TYR A 69 -15.58 -26.15 -22.26
N PHE A 70 -16.33 -25.05 -22.24
CA PHE A 70 -16.21 -23.98 -21.27
C PHE A 70 -17.50 -23.84 -20.47
N THR A 71 -17.36 -23.60 -19.17
CA THR A 71 -18.47 -23.27 -18.27
C THR A 71 -18.15 -22.02 -17.45
N LEU A 72 -19.17 -21.29 -17.04
CA LEU A 72 -19.01 -20.11 -16.21
C LEU A 72 -18.63 -20.52 -14.77
N ASN A 73 -17.82 -19.70 -14.09
CA ASN A 73 -17.48 -19.90 -12.68
C ASN A 73 -18.17 -18.83 -11.81
N PRO A 74 -19.43 -19.04 -11.41
CA PRO A 74 -20.26 -17.97 -10.84
C PRO A 74 -19.75 -17.51 -9.47
N GLU A 75 -19.17 -18.41 -8.68
CA GLU A 75 -18.57 -18.08 -7.38
C GLU A 75 -17.42 -17.08 -7.52
N PHE A 76 -16.50 -17.32 -8.46
CA PHE A 76 -15.37 -16.42 -8.66
C PHE A 76 -15.79 -15.07 -9.24
N ILE A 77 -16.83 -15.04 -10.08
CA ILE A 77 -17.38 -13.79 -10.62
C ILE A 77 -17.98 -12.95 -9.50
N ARG A 78 -18.85 -13.54 -8.66
CA ARG A 78 -19.45 -12.84 -7.51
C ARG A 78 -18.39 -12.34 -6.54
N ASN A 79 -17.47 -13.22 -6.15
CA ASN A 79 -16.41 -12.88 -5.20
C ASN A 79 -15.49 -11.75 -5.70
N GLY A 80 -15.19 -11.70 -7.00
CA GLY A 80 -14.38 -10.62 -7.59
C GLY A 80 -15.10 -9.26 -7.55
N GLY A 81 -16.40 -9.25 -7.82
CA GLY A 81 -17.25 -8.06 -7.67
C GLY A 81 -17.32 -7.58 -6.22
N GLU A 82 -17.67 -8.48 -5.29
CA GLU A 82 -17.74 -8.15 -3.86
C GLU A 82 -16.40 -7.66 -3.30
N ALA A 83 -15.29 -8.30 -3.67
CA ALA A 83 -13.97 -7.87 -3.21
C ALA A 83 -13.61 -6.48 -3.70
N SER A 84 -14.08 -6.08 -4.89
CA SER A 84 -13.91 -4.72 -5.40
C SER A 84 -14.69 -3.72 -4.56
N LEU A 85 -15.95 -4.05 -4.21
CA LEU A 85 -16.78 -3.21 -3.35
C LEU A 85 -16.17 -3.06 -1.95
N ARG A 86 -15.75 -4.16 -1.32
CA ARG A 86 -15.07 -4.11 -0.01
C ARG A 86 -13.78 -3.31 -0.07
N PHE A 87 -12.99 -3.44 -1.14
CA PHE A 87 -11.76 -2.64 -1.30
C PHE A 87 -12.06 -1.14 -1.36
N ILE A 88 -13.09 -0.75 -2.12
CA ILE A 88 -13.46 0.67 -2.31
C ILE A 88 -14.10 1.25 -1.05
N PHE A 89 -15.02 0.52 -0.42
CA PHE A 89 -15.91 1.06 0.62
C PHE A 89 -15.52 0.66 2.05
N ASP A 90 -14.86 -0.48 2.27
CA ASP A 90 -14.50 -0.95 3.62
C ASP A 90 -13.04 -0.61 4.01
N LYS A 91 -12.18 -0.30 3.04
CA LYS A 91 -10.76 0.08 3.28
C LYS A 91 -10.39 1.49 2.81
N GLY A 92 -11.06 2.02 1.79
CA GLY A 92 -10.61 3.25 1.11
C GLY A 92 -10.98 4.56 1.81
N ALA A 93 -12.08 4.63 2.55
CA ALA A 93 -12.57 5.92 3.05
C ALA A 93 -11.86 6.37 4.35
N SER A 94 -11.72 5.48 5.34
CA SER A 94 -11.13 5.85 6.63
C SER A 94 -9.61 5.96 6.59
N GLU A 95 -8.93 4.99 6.00
CA GLU A 95 -7.45 4.94 5.96
C GLU A 95 -6.89 6.07 5.07
N MET A 96 -7.48 6.34 3.90
CA MET A 96 -7.00 7.42 3.02
C MET A 96 -7.29 8.83 3.58
N GLU A 97 -8.42 9.02 4.28
CA GLU A 97 -8.70 10.30 4.94
C GLU A 97 -7.80 10.56 6.14
N GLU A 98 -7.51 9.53 6.94
CA GLU A 98 -6.61 9.62 8.08
C GLU A 98 -5.17 9.86 7.61
N GLU A 99 -4.67 9.07 6.64
CA GLU A 99 -3.34 9.29 6.04
C GLU A 99 -3.22 10.71 5.44
N SER A 100 -4.26 11.21 4.77
CA SER A 100 -4.26 12.59 4.24
C SER A 100 -4.21 13.63 5.36
N LYS A 101 -4.99 13.49 6.44
CA LYS A 101 -4.97 14.41 7.58
C LYS A 101 -3.62 14.38 8.30
N GLU A 102 -3.05 13.20 8.49
CA GLU A 102 -1.75 12.97 9.12
C GLU A 102 -0.62 13.59 8.29
N GLN A 103 -0.60 13.34 6.98
CA GLN A 103 0.38 13.91 6.07
C GLN A 103 0.29 15.46 6.04
N ASN A 104 -0.92 16.00 5.96
CA ASN A 104 -1.15 17.45 6.03
C ASN A 104 -0.66 18.05 7.36
N LEU A 105 -0.88 17.36 8.49
CA LEU A 105 -0.38 17.78 9.79
C LEU A 105 1.16 17.77 9.81
N LYS A 106 1.78 16.68 9.34
CA LYS A 106 3.24 16.55 9.25
C LYS A 106 3.84 17.70 8.45
N GLU A 107 3.35 17.94 7.24
CA GLU A 107 3.82 19.03 6.38
C GLU A 107 3.62 20.41 7.03
N SER A 108 2.48 20.63 7.68
CA SER A 108 2.24 21.89 8.38
C SER A 108 3.20 22.09 9.55
N VAL A 109 3.56 21.03 10.29
CA VAL A 109 4.53 21.13 11.40
C VAL A 109 5.90 21.47 10.84
N ILE A 110 6.36 20.76 9.81
CA ILE A 110 7.67 21.04 9.20
C ILE A 110 7.74 22.48 8.70
N ARG A 111 6.73 22.92 7.94
CA ARG A 111 6.66 24.29 7.41
C ARG A 111 6.67 25.37 8.50
N ASN A 112 5.99 25.13 9.63
CA ASN A 112 5.81 26.14 10.67
C ASN A 112 6.98 26.19 11.66
N PHE A 113 7.64 25.06 11.93
CA PHE A 113 8.68 24.96 12.95
C PHE A 113 10.11 24.93 12.40
N PHE A 114 10.31 24.55 11.13
CA PHE A 114 11.64 24.54 10.51
C PHE A 114 11.82 25.79 9.62
N ALA A 115 13.01 26.38 9.68
CA ALA A 115 13.44 27.43 8.78
C ALA A 115 13.85 26.83 7.41
N LYS A 116 14.00 27.70 6.40
CA LYS A 116 14.33 27.27 5.02
C LYS A 116 15.69 26.57 4.91
N ASP A 117 16.60 26.84 5.85
CA ASP A 117 17.91 26.21 5.98
C ASP A 117 17.88 24.86 6.73
N GLY A 118 16.69 24.42 7.17
CA GLY A 118 16.51 23.18 7.92
C GLY A 118 16.69 23.32 9.43
N ARG A 119 16.95 24.51 9.98
CA ARG A 119 17.03 24.69 11.44
C ARG A 119 15.65 24.67 12.09
N LEU A 120 15.51 23.93 13.19
CA LEU A 120 14.33 23.96 14.04
C LEU A 120 14.31 25.29 14.81
N ARG A 121 13.27 26.10 14.61
CA ARG A 121 13.17 27.42 15.27
C ARG A 121 12.90 27.32 16.77
N GLN A 122 12.05 26.37 17.14
CA GLN A 122 11.69 26.05 18.52
C GLN A 122 11.15 24.63 18.59
N ILE A 123 11.38 23.95 19.72
CA ILE A 123 10.78 22.63 19.97
C ILE A 123 9.27 22.83 20.21
N PRO A 124 8.38 22.14 19.46
CA PRO A 124 6.95 22.28 19.66
C PRO A 124 6.52 21.89 21.09
N ALA A 125 5.67 22.70 21.71
CA ALA A 125 5.12 22.40 23.04
C ALA A 125 4.05 21.29 23.00
N GLN A 126 3.27 21.21 21.91
CA GLN A 126 2.26 20.16 21.72
C GLN A 126 2.91 18.81 21.42
N TYR A 127 2.53 17.78 22.17
CA TYR A 127 3.20 16.49 22.15
C TYR A 127 3.25 15.84 20.76
N LYS A 128 2.11 15.73 20.07
CA LYS A 128 2.05 15.17 18.70
C LYS A 128 2.95 15.92 17.70
N LYS A 129 2.96 17.25 17.76
CA LYS A 129 3.83 18.08 16.90
C LYS A 129 5.31 17.95 17.26
N LYS A 130 5.62 17.79 18.55
CA LYS A 130 6.98 17.56 19.04
C LYS A 130 7.53 16.27 18.45
N LEU A 131 6.77 15.17 18.53
CA LEU A 131 7.16 13.88 17.96
C LEU A 131 7.41 13.99 16.44
N ILE A 132 6.54 14.68 15.69
CA ILE A 132 6.75 14.92 14.25
C ILE A 132 8.08 15.63 13.99
N ALA A 133 8.39 16.69 14.75
CA ALA A 133 9.63 17.45 14.57
C ALA A 133 10.87 16.61 14.95
N LEU A 134 10.81 15.87 16.05
CA LEU A 134 11.91 15.00 16.48
C LEU A 134 12.15 13.85 15.50
N GLN A 135 11.08 13.21 15.02
CA GLN A 135 11.16 12.16 14.02
C GLN A 135 11.81 12.70 12.73
N HIS A 136 11.41 13.88 12.26
CA HIS A 136 11.99 14.48 11.07
C HIS A 136 13.52 14.68 11.18
N ILE A 137 14.01 15.05 12.36
CA ILE A 137 15.44 15.18 12.63
C ILE A 137 16.10 13.80 12.69
N VAL A 138 15.59 12.90 13.52
CA VAL A 138 16.25 11.60 13.80
C VAL A 138 16.30 10.69 12.56
N GLU A 139 15.35 10.82 11.62
CA GLU A 139 15.33 10.10 10.35
C GLU A 139 16.51 10.45 9.41
N GLN A 140 17.29 11.49 9.71
CA GLN A 140 18.50 11.84 8.94
C GLN A 140 19.74 11.05 9.40
N LEU A 141 19.65 10.29 10.50
CA LEU A 141 20.69 9.37 10.94
C LEU A 141 20.61 8.03 10.19
N LYS A 142 21.74 7.31 10.14
CA LYS A 142 21.84 6.03 9.44
C LYS A 142 21.50 4.87 10.38
N PRO A 143 20.57 3.97 10.02
CA PRO A 143 20.30 2.77 10.80
C PRO A 143 21.53 1.85 10.91
N GLY A 144 21.69 1.18 12.05
CA GLY A 144 22.81 0.26 12.32
C GLY A 144 24.16 0.94 12.55
N VAL A 145 24.19 2.27 12.66
CA VAL A 145 25.40 3.03 12.99
C VAL A 145 25.36 3.43 14.46
N VAL A 146 26.46 3.14 15.15
CA VAL A 146 26.68 3.56 16.53
C VAL A 146 27.39 4.90 16.56
N TYR A 147 26.78 5.88 17.21
CA TYR A 147 27.29 7.24 17.34
C TYR A 147 27.75 7.49 18.78
N SER A 148 28.87 8.16 18.95
CA SER A 148 29.26 8.73 20.25
C SER A 148 28.36 9.91 20.62
N GLU A 149 28.31 10.23 21.91
CA GLU A 149 27.61 11.43 22.38
C GLU A 149 28.04 12.72 21.66
N LYS A 150 29.34 12.84 21.37
CA LYS A 150 29.90 14.00 20.66
C LYS A 150 29.37 14.11 19.24
N GLU A 151 29.25 12.99 18.54
CA GLU A 151 28.71 12.94 17.17
C GLU A 151 27.21 13.27 17.16
N ILE A 152 26.44 12.73 18.10
CA ILE A 152 25.01 13.06 18.22
C ILE A 152 24.81 14.53 18.56
N ASN A 153 25.61 15.10 19.45
CA ASN A 153 25.55 16.53 19.75
C ASN A 153 25.86 17.38 18.53
N ALA A 154 26.92 17.03 17.79
CA ALA A 154 27.30 17.75 16.58
C ALA A 154 26.21 17.66 15.51
N PHE A 155 25.59 16.48 15.35
CA PHE A 155 24.46 16.27 14.45
C PHE A 155 23.26 17.14 14.84
N ILE A 156 22.80 17.06 16.09
CA ILE A 156 21.63 17.83 16.55
C ILE A 156 21.89 19.33 16.46
N LYS A 157 23.12 19.79 16.70
CA LYS A 157 23.49 21.21 16.64
C LYS A 157 23.30 21.83 15.24
N GLN A 158 23.27 21.01 14.19
CA GLN A 158 22.90 21.46 12.84
C GLN A 158 21.44 21.95 12.80
N TYR A 159 20.58 21.36 13.63
CA TYR A 159 19.14 21.65 13.69
C TYR A 159 18.76 22.61 14.83
N HIS A 160 19.37 22.49 16.02
CA HIS A 160 18.99 23.29 17.19
C HIS A 160 20.13 23.38 18.22
N ASP A 161 20.25 24.52 18.91
CA ASP A 161 21.35 24.75 19.85
C ASP A 161 21.17 24.01 21.18
N ASP A 162 19.93 23.76 21.60
CA ASP A 162 19.62 22.88 22.73
C ASP A 162 19.68 21.39 22.32
N PHE A 163 20.90 20.94 21.99
CA PHE A 163 21.16 19.56 21.61
C PHE A 163 20.93 18.59 22.79
N ALA A 164 21.13 19.05 24.02
CA ALA A 164 20.97 18.23 25.22
C ALA A 164 19.49 17.84 25.45
N THR A 165 18.55 18.76 25.20
CA THR A 165 17.11 18.44 25.28
C THR A 165 16.69 17.49 24.18
N ILE A 166 17.01 17.78 22.91
CA ILE A 166 16.61 16.91 21.79
C ILE A 166 17.18 15.50 21.93
N ARG A 167 18.44 15.38 22.35
CA ARG A 167 19.07 14.08 22.59
C ARG A 167 18.35 13.28 23.67
N ARG A 168 17.89 13.93 24.76
CA ARG A 168 17.08 13.28 25.79
C ARG A 168 15.73 12.84 25.24
N GLU A 169 15.07 13.69 24.46
CA GLU A 169 13.79 13.40 23.83
C GLU A 169 13.89 12.22 22.84
N PHE A 170 15.00 12.07 22.11
CA PHE A 170 15.25 10.90 21.25
C PHE A 170 15.24 9.58 22.02
N ILE A 171 15.79 9.56 23.23
CA ILE A 171 15.76 8.38 24.11
C ILE A 171 14.36 8.19 24.71
N MET A 172 13.75 9.26 25.22
CA MET A 172 12.43 9.19 25.87
C MET A 172 11.35 8.67 24.92
N HIS A 173 11.46 8.96 23.63
CA HIS A 173 10.50 8.53 22.61
C HIS A 173 10.93 7.30 21.82
N GLN A 174 11.93 6.57 22.32
CA GLN A 174 12.40 5.31 21.75
C GLN A 174 12.88 5.43 20.30
N PHE A 175 13.24 6.63 19.82
CA PHE A 175 13.88 6.79 18.52
C PHE A 175 15.31 6.23 18.54
N MET A 176 15.98 6.35 19.68
CA MET A 176 17.32 5.84 19.91
C MET A 176 17.40 5.16 21.26
N TYR A 177 18.32 4.22 21.40
CA TYR A 177 18.78 3.76 22.70
C TYR A 177 20.17 4.30 22.99
N ARG A 178 20.54 4.29 24.28
CA ARG A 178 21.85 4.74 24.76
C ARG A 178 22.45 3.71 25.71
N GLU A 179 23.68 3.30 25.44
CA GLU A 179 24.47 2.43 26.29
C GLU A 179 25.94 2.88 26.30
N ASN A 180 26.56 3.04 27.48
CA ASN A 180 27.97 3.45 27.61
C ASN A 180 28.35 4.69 26.76
N ASP A 181 27.53 5.74 26.81
CA ASP A 181 27.68 6.99 26.02
C ASP A 181 27.67 6.83 24.50
N LYS A 182 27.21 5.66 24.02
CA LYS A 182 26.97 5.36 22.62
C LYS A 182 25.47 5.34 22.35
N TYR A 183 25.10 5.82 21.17
CA TYR A 183 23.74 6.03 20.73
C TYR A 183 23.54 5.29 19.41
N GLU A 184 22.43 4.59 19.28
CA GLU A 184 22.06 3.92 18.03
C GLU A 184 20.55 4.02 17.83
N LEU A 185 20.12 4.08 16.57
CA LEU A 185 18.71 4.09 16.22
C LEU A 185 18.06 2.78 16.65
N ASN A 186 16.92 2.89 17.33
CA ASN A 186 16.07 1.75 17.58
C ASN A 186 15.40 1.26 16.28
N PRO A 187 15.00 -0.02 16.18
CA PRO A 187 14.08 -0.48 15.15
C PRO A 187 12.82 0.40 15.10
N ARG A 188 12.34 0.73 13.90
CA ARG A 188 11.21 1.68 13.72
C ARG A 188 9.95 1.21 14.45
N GLU A 189 9.77 -0.10 14.59
CA GLU A 189 8.61 -0.74 15.21
C GLU A 189 8.42 -0.35 16.67
N ILE A 190 9.49 0.04 17.38
CA ILE A 190 9.43 0.42 18.80
C ILE A 190 9.43 1.93 19.03
N TRP A 191 9.45 2.73 17.96
CA TRP A 191 9.40 4.19 18.09
C TRP A 191 8.06 4.65 18.67
N THR A 192 8.05 5.81 19.31
CA THR A 192 6.78 6.46 19.65
C THR A 192 6.18 7.07 18.39
N HIS A 193 5.09 6.47 17.89
CA HIS A 193 4.43 6.87 16.65
C HIS A 193 3.43 8.00 16.93
N TRP A 194 3.64 9.18 16.36
CA TRP A 194 2.79 10.35 16.59
C TRP A 194 1.37 10.16 16.04
N GLU A 195 1.21 9.31 15.04
CA GLU A 195 -0.05 8.85 14.44
C GLU A 195 -0.96 8.27 15.54
N SER A 196 -0.39 7.44 16.42
CA SER A 196 -1.10 6.77 17.52
C SER A 196 -1.41 7.65 18.74
N VAL A 197 -0.86 8.86 18.80
CA VAL A 197 -1.06 9.79 19.92
C VAL A 197 -2.32 10.61 19.70
N LYS A 198 -3.22 10.59 20.70
CA LYS A 198 -4.46 11.37 20.74
C LYS A 198 -4.21 12.87 20.95
#